data_AF-B8MEV6-F1
#
_entry.id   AF-B8MEV6-F1
#
_cell.length_a   1.000
_cell.length_b   1.000
_cell.length_c   1.000
_cell.angle_alpha   90.00
_cell.angle_beta   90.00
_cell.angle_gamma   90.00
#
_symmetry.space_group_name_H-M   'P 1'
#
loop_
_entity.id
_entity.type
_entity.pdbx_description
1 polymer ?
#
loop_
_entity_poly.entity_id
_entity_poly.type
_entity_poly.pdbx_seq_one_letter_code
_entity_poly.pdbx_strand_id
1 'polypeptide(L)'
;MEFPSHPIFRDPLFQMAEYKAFELDIHMAVTTVMKEDPHSIAIQKAIPAVNDWLRTMTAAIQTGQVTHSQALRSLEDLMAPQYRMLRNTTTILELWKEWTVGLNGQLSIERLDELYGSGWSSGPESSAERQFYSRRKTLINEIRRLATVEDASLGDPCQTVVAKLEEERIRAGASLSKVIYALKRS
;
A
#
# COMPACT_ATOMS: atom_id res chain seq x y z
N MET A 1 41.62 49.26 4.59
CA MET A 1 42.98 48.82 4.98
C MET A 1 43.28 49.28 6.40
N GLU A 2 43.79 48.43 7.28
CA GLU A 2 44.23 48.84 8.63
C GLU A 2 45.47 49.74 8.62
N PHE A 3 46.22 49.84 7.52
CA PHE A 3 47.42 50.69 7.40
C PHE A 3 47.53 51.39 6.03
N PRO A 4 46.70 52.40 5.73
CA PRO A 4 46.62 53.04 4.41
C PRO A 4 47.88 53.87 4.06
N SER A 5 48.72 54.19 5.04
CA SER A 5 49.93 55.00 4.84
C SER A 5 51.23 54.18 4.78
N HIS A 6 51.13 52.85 4.66
CA HIS A 6 52.32 51.99 4.63
C HIS A 6 53.20 52.29 3.39
N PRO A 7 54.55 52.38 3.54
CA PRO A 7 55.44 52.77 2.45
C PRO A 7 55.35 51.91 1.19
N ILE A 8 54.96 50.63 1.33
CA ILE A 8 54.79 49.71 0.20
C ILE A 8 53.78 50.23 -0.83
N PHE A 9 52.75 50.95 -0.41
CA PHE A 9 51.70 51.47 -1.30
C PHE A 9 52.08 52.78 -2.00
N ARG A 10 53.28 53.31 -1.73
CA ARG A 10 53.85 54.45 -2.45
C ARG A 10 54.57 54.03 -3.73
N ASP A 11 54.76 52.72 -3.95
CA ASP A 11 55.34 52.21 -5.18
C ASP A 11 54.41 52.49 -6.38
N PRO A 12 54.95 52.91 -7.55
CA PRO A 12 54.17 53.22 -8.73
C PRO A 12 53.22 52.10 -9.16
N LEU A 13 53.58 50.83 -8.94
CA LEU A 13 52.74 49.67 -9.27
C LEU A 13 51.36 49.76 -8.59
N PHE A 14 51.30 50.24 -7.34
CA PHE A 14 50.07 50.38 -6.57
C PHE A 14 49.28 51.66 -6.87
N GLN A 15 49.82 52.53 -7.72
CA GLN A 15 49.14 53.73 -8.23
C GLN A 15 48.62 53.52 -9.66
N MET A 16 48.89 52.35 -10.26
CA MET A 16 48.38 51.99 -11.58
C MET A 16 46.85 51.83 -11.55
N ALA A 17 46.22 52.17 -12.68
CA ALA A 17 44.77 52.17 -12.81
C ALA A 17 44.16 50.79 -12.53
N GLU A 18 44.86 49.74 -12.95
CA GLU A 18 44.47 48.35 -12.77
C GLU A 18 44.46 47.95 -11.29
N TYR A 19 45.49 48.33 -10.53
CA TYR A 19 45.56 48.05 -9.10
C TYR A 19 44.49 48.82 -8.33
N LYS A 20 44.25 50.10 -8.69
CA LYS A 20 43.22 50.92 -8.05
C LYS A 20 41.80 50.40 -8.32
N ALA A 21 41.55 49.91 -9.53
CA ALA A 21 40.28 49.26 -9.87
C ALA A 21 40.06 47.99 -9.06
N PHE A 22 41.10 47.17 -8.92
CA PHE A 22 41.08 45.97 -8.08
C PHE A 22 40.88 46.31 -6.59
N GLU A 23 41.59 47.31 -6.07
CA GLU A 23 41.44 47.78 -4.68
C GLU A 23 40.00 48.21 -4.38
N LEU A 24 39.38 48.96 -5.30
CA LEU A 24 37.99 49.39 -5.19
C LEU A 24 37.02 48.20 -5.20
N ASP A 25 37.22 47.25 -6.10
CA ASP A 25 36.39 46.04 -6.22
C ASP A 25 36.46 45.20 -4.94
N ILE A 26 37.66 44.99 -4.40
CA ILE A 26 37.86 44.32 -3.11
C ILE A 26 37.17 45.09 -1.98
N HIS A 27 37.31 46.41 -1.92
CA HIS A 27 36.67 47.21 -0.87
C HIS A 27 35.14 47.17 -0.95
N MET A 28 34.57 47.20 -2.16
CA MET A 28 33.14 47.06 -2.39
C MET A 28 32.64 45.66 -2.03
N ALA A 29 33.37 44.61 -2.40
CA ALA A 29 33.04 43.23 -2.03
C ALA A 29 33.07 43.03 -0.51
N VAL A 30 34.13 43.50 0.17
CA VAL A 30 34.26 43.43 1.63
C VAL A 30 33.13 44.21 2.32
N THR A 31 32.80 45.41 1.85
CA THR A 31 31.72 46.22 2.43
C THR A 31 30.35 45.57 2.22
N THR A 32 30.15 44.87 1.11
CA THR A 32 28.91 44.13 0.83
C THR A 32 28.78 42.92 1.76
N VAL A 33 29.86 42.17 1.97
CA VAL A 33 29.89 41.03 2.90
C VAL A 33 29.71 41.47 4.36
N MET A 34 30.26 42.62 4.76
CA MET A 34 30.07 43.17 6.12
C MET A 34 28.66 43.70 6.39
N LYS A 35 27.82 43.89 5.37
CA LYS A 35 26.41 44.27 5.50
C LYS A 35 25.48 43.06 5.65
N GLU A 36 25.96 41.85 5.45
CA GLU A 36 25.18 40.65 5.73
C GLU A 36 25.12 40.45 7.26
N ASP A 37 23.92 40.57 7.82
CA ASP A 37 23.67 40.39 9.24
C ASP A 37 24.21 39.02 9.71
N PRO A 38 25.17 38.97 10.67
CA PRO A 38 25.75 37.73 11.16
C PRO A 38 24.72 36.70 11.64
N HIS A 39 23.58 37.17 12.17
CA HIS A 39 22.49 36.29 12.57
C HIS A 39 21.81 35.63 11.35
N SER A 40 21.61 36.37 10.26
CA SER A 40 21.10 35.83 8.99
C SER A 40 21.99 34.73 8.43
N ILE A 41 23.31 34.93 8.42
CA ILE A 41 24.28 33.91 7.96
C ILE A 41 24.23 32.66 8.85
N ALA A 42 24.15 32.85 10.18
CA ALA A 42 24.06 31.75 11.13
C ALA A 42 22.76 30.93 10.93
N ILE A 43 21.63 31.59 10.71
CA ILE A 43 20.35 30.94 10.39
C ILE A 43 20.47 30.15 9.08
N GLN A 44 20.99 30.76 8.02
CA GLN A 44 21.12 30.12 6.71
C GLN A 44 21.98 28.86 6.77
N LYS A 45 23.06 28.88 7.58
CA LYS A 45 23.95 27.72 7.79
C LYS A 45 23.32 26.62 8.64
N ALA A 46 22.32 26.92 9.47
CA ALA A 46 21.64 25.94 10.31
C ALA A 46 20.56 25.15 9.55
N ILE A 47 19.98 25.71 8.48
CA ILE A 47 18.90 25.09 7.69
C ILE A 47 19.22 23.65 7.23
N PRO A 48 20.42 23.35 6.67
CA PRO A 48 20.73 21.99 6.24
C PRO A 48 20.72 20.97 7.38
N ALA A 49 21.25 21.34 8.55
CA ALA A 49 21.28 20.47 9.73
C ALA A 49 19.86 20.18 10.25
N VAL A 50 18.99 21.18 10.24
CA VAL A 50 17.57 21.02 10.60
C VAL A 50 16.86 20.11 9.59
N ASN A 51 17.09 20.29 8.30
CA ASN A 51 16.51 19.44 7.26
C ASN A 51 16.95 17.98 7.39
N ASP A 52 18.24 17.73 7.68
CA ASP A 52 18.74 16.39 7.90
C ASP A 52 18.10 15.73 9.13
N TRP A 53 17.89 16.50 10.21
CA TRP A 53 17.18 16.01 11.38
C TRP A 53 15.72 15.69 11.08
N LEU A 54 15.01 16.58 10.39
CA LEU A 54 13.62 16.35 9.96
C LEU A 54 13.50 15.11 9.08
N ARG A 55 14.44 14.91 8.14
CA ARG A 55 14.49 13.71 7.30
C ARG A 55 14.70 12.45 8.15
N THR A 56 15.62 12.51 9.10
CA THR A 56 15.91 11.40 10.01
C THR A 56 14.71 11.03 10.87
N MET A 57 14.05 12.04 11.47
CA MET A 57 12.83 11.82 12.25
C MET A 57 11.71 11.23 11.41
N THR A 58 11.50 11.78 10.21
CA THR A 58 10.46 11.29 9.29
C THR A 58 10.72 9.84 8.93
N ALA A 59 11.97 9.47 8.64
CA ALA A 59 12.35 8.09 8.38
C ALA A 59 12.09 7.18 9.59
N ALA A 60 12.50 7.60 10.80
CA ALA A 60 12.28 6.83 12.03
C ALA A 60 10.79 6.60 12.31
N ILE A 61 9.96 7.64 12.14
CA ILE A 61 8.50 7.53 12.30
C ILE A 61 7.92 6.57 11.26
N GLN A 62 8.27 6.72 9.99
CA GLN A 62 7.81 5.84 8.92
C GLN A 62 8.20 4.38 9.17
N THR A 63 9.46 4.14 9.57
CA THR A 63 9.92 2.79 9.95
C THR A 63 9.09 2.24 11.10
N GLY A 64 8.89 3.01 12.17
CA GLY A 64 8.07 2.59 13.31
C GLY A 64 6.63 2.26 12.91
N GLN A 65 6.02 3.06 12.03
CA GLN A 65 4.67 2.81 11.50
C GLN A 65 4.60 1.52 10.67
N VAL A 66 5.58 1.29 9.79
CA VAL A 66 5.67 0.05 8.99
C VAL A 66 5.85 -1.16 9.89
N THR A 67 6.76 -1.10 10.87
CA THR A 67 6.98 -2.20 11.82
C THR A 67 5.73 -2.50 12.64
N HIS A 68 5.04 -1.47 13.15
CA HIS A 68 3.82 -1.65 13.91
C HIS A 68 2.70 -2.28 13.07
N SER A 69 2.48 -1.77 11.85
CA SER A 69 1.46 -2.32 10.95
C SER A 69 1.78 -3.74 10.50
N GLN A 70 3.05 -4.10 10.32
CA GLN A 70 3.47 -5.48 10.09
C GLN A 70 3.21 -6.37 11.31
N ALA A 71 3.54 -5.92 12.52
CA ALA A 71 3.31 -6.67 13.75
C ALA A 71 1.82 -6.94 14.01
N LEU A 72 0.95 -5.95 13.76
CA LEU A 72 -0.50 -6.12 13.84
C LEU A 72 -1.00 -7.20 12.86
N ARG A 73 -0.53 -7.18 11.61
CA ARG A 73 -0.88 -8.22 10.62
C ARG A 73 -0.42 -9.61 11.03
N SER A 74 0.78 -9.73 11.61
CA SER A 74 1.26 -11.02 12.13
C SER A 74 0.39 -11.53 13.29
N LEU A 75 -0.09 -10.63 14.16
CA LEU A 75 -1.02 -11.01 15.22
C LEU A 75 -2.38 -11.43 14.66
N GLU A 76 -2.90 -10.73 13.67
CA GLU A 76 -4.14 -11.10 12.96
C GLU A 76 -4.03 -12.49 12.32
N ASP A 77 -2.88 -12.82 11.71
CA ASP A 77 -2.63 -14.13 11.10
C ASP A 77 -2.54 -15.26 12.15
N LEU A 78 -1.95 -14.99 13.32
CA LEU A 78 -1.94 -15.94 14.45
C LEU A 78 -3.33 -16.20 15.03
N MET A 79 -4.23 -15.22 14.93
CA MET A 79 -5.62 -15.31 15.40
C MET A 79 -6.58 -15.84 14.33
N ALA A 80 -6.10 -16.07 13.11
CA ALA A 80 -6.92 -16.61 12.04
C ALA A 80 -7.34 -18.04 12.38
N PRO A 81 -8.64 -18.38 12.34
CA PRO A 81 -9.08 -19.74 12.57
C PRO A 81 -8.48 -20.65 11.48
N GLN A 82 -8.08 -21.86 11.86
CA GLN A 82 -7.66 -22.90 10.91
C GLN A 82 -8.90 -23.40 10.15
N TYR A 83 -9.39 -22.58 9.23
CA TYR A 83 -10.59 -22.86 8.46
C TYR A 83 -10.27 -23.81 7.32
N ARG A 84 -11.05 -24.88 7.23
CA ARG A 84 -10.95 -25.87 6.17
C ARG A 84 -12.23 -25.84 5.36
N MET A 85 -12.17 -25.43 4.08
CA MET A 85 -13.39 -25.42 3.28
C MET A 85 -13.90 -26.84 3.09
N LEU A 86 -15.22 -27.03 3.17
CA LEU A 86 -15.85 -28.34 3.16
C LEU A 86 -15.58 -29.07 1.85
N ARG A 87 -14.86 -30.19 1.91
CA ARG A 87 -14.41 -30.93 0.72
C ARG A 87 -15.51 -31.75 0.05
N ASN A 88 -16.57 -32.03 0.79
CA ASN A 88 -17.72 -32.84 0.38
C ASN A 88 -18.91 -32.00 -0.11
N THR A 89 -18.80 -30.67 -0.23
CA THR A 89 -19.87 -29.87 -0.87
C THR A 89 -20.02 -30.31 -2.32
N THR A 90 -21.17 -30.89 -2.65
CA THR A 90 -21.44 -31.42 -4.00
C THR A 90 -22.42 -30.57 -4.78
N THR A 91 -23.12 -29.67 -4.10
CA THR A 91 -24.15 -28.80 -4.69
C THR A 91 -23.70 -27.34 -4.72
N ILE A 92 -24.28 -26.57 -5.64
CA ILE A 92 -24.05 -25.13 -5.72
C ILE A 92 -24.65 -24.44 -4.49
N LEU A 93 -25.77 -24.95 -3.97
CA LEU A 93 -26.44 -24.42 -2.79
C LEU A 93 -25.57 -24.54 -1.52
N GLU A 94 -24.99 -25.70 -1.26
CA GLU A 94 -24.08 -25.90 -0.12
C GLU A 94 -22.86 -24.97 -0.22
N LEU A 95 -22.29 -24.84 -1.41
CA LEU A 95 -21.17 -23.93 -1.64
C LEU A 95 -21.57 -22.47 -1.38
N TRP A 96 -22.71 -22.03 -1.91
CA TRP A 96 -23.21 -20.68 -1.70
C TRP A 96 -23.45 -20.39 -0.22
N LYS A 97 -24.03 -21.36 0.51
CA LYS A 97 -24.26 -21.26 1.94
C LYS A 97 -22.95 -21.20 2.74
N GLU A 98 -21.97 -22.04 2.42
CA GLU A 98 -20.61 -21.96 3.00
C GLU A 98 -20.02 -20.57 2.81
N TRP A 99 -20.24 -20.00 1.62
CA TRP A 99 -19.63 -18.73 1.24
C TRP A 99 -20.25 -17.51 1.92
N THR A 100 -21.57 -17.48 2.05
CA THR A 100 -22.34 -16.31 2.50
C THR A 100 -22.78 -16.38 3.96
N VAL A 101 -23.19 -17.56 4.42
CA VAL A 101 -23.77 -17.75 5.76
C VAL A 101 -22.80 -18.45 6.71
N GLY A 102 -22.00 -19.38 6.18
CA GLY A 102 -21.19 -20.30 6.97
C GLY A 102 -21.90 -21.62 7.22
N LEU A 103 -21.12 -22.62 7.66
CA LEU A 103 -21.58 -23.99 7.88
C LEU A 103 -20.98 -24.55 9.17
N ASN A 104 -21.70 -25.47 9.83
CA ASN A 104 -21.26 -26.17 11.05
C ASN A 104 -20.83 -25.24 12.20
N GLY A 105 -21.45 -24.07 12.33
CA GLY A 105 -21.10 -23.08 13.36
C GLY A 105 -19.81 -22.31 13.07
N GLN A 106 -19.19 -22.51 11.90
CA GLN A 106 -18.06 -21.72 11.43
C GLN A 106 -18.54 -20.45 10.70
N LEU A 107 -17.69 -19.43 10.70
CA LEU A 107 -17.92 -18.20 9.93
C LEU A 107 -18.04 -18.51 8.44
N SER A 108 -18.78 -17.66 7.72
CA SER A 108 -18.81 -17.68 6.27
C SER A 108 -17.45 -17.30 5.67
N ILE A 109 -17.19 -17.76 4.46
CA ILE A 109 -15.95 -17.42 3.74
C ILE A 109 -15.87 -15.91 3.48
N GLU A 110 -16.99 -15.25 3.19
CA GLU A 110 -17.05 -13.78 3.08
C GLU A 110 -16.63 -13.11 4.39
N ARG A 111 -17.14 -13.61 5.53
CA ARG A 111 -16.80 -13.04 6.82
C ARG A 111 -15.33 -13.27 7.18
N LEU A 112 -14.75 -14.39 6.76
CA LEU A 112 -13.32 -14.66 6.90
C LEU A 112 -12.48 -13.72 6.02
N ASP A 113 -12.89 -13.47 4.78
CA ASP A 113 -12.25 -12.50 3.89
C ASP A 113 -12.30 -11.08 4.46
N GLU A 114 -13.40 -10.68 5.10
CA GLU A 114 -13.53 -9.37 5.75
C GLU A 114 -12.63 -9.22 6.99
N LEU A 115 -12.55 -10.25 7.82
CA LEU A 115 -11.83 -10.20 9.10
C LEU A 115 -10.32 -10.42 8.95
N TYR A 116 -9.91 -11.28 8.02
CA TYR A 116 -8.52 -11.75 7.91
C TYR A 116 -7.93 -11.59 6.51
N GLY A 117 -8.70 -11.08 5.53
CA GLY A 117 -8.24 -10.96 4.15
C GLY A 117 -7.86 -12.33 3.57
N SER A 118 -6.72 -12.41 2.89
CA SER A 118 -6.17 -13.69 2.42
C SER A 118 -5.41 -14.47 3.51
N GLY A 119 -5.24 -13.92 4.71
CA GLY A 119 -4.43 -14.52 5.79
C GLY A 119 -4.95 -15.88 6.23
N TRP A 120 -6.27 -15.99 6.45
CA TRP A 120 -6.93 -17.24 6.85
C TRP A 120 -6.73 -18.39 5.85
N SER A 121 -6.43 -18.09 4.58
CA SER A 121 -6.20 -19.07 3.52
C SER A 121 -4.72 -19.22 3.11
N SER A 122 -3.77 -18.60 3.81
CA SER A 122 -2.35 -18.53 3.38
C SER A 122 -1.35 -19.34 4.22
N GLY A 123 -1.77 -20.00 5.30
CA GLY A 123 -0.88 -20.78 6.18
C GLY A 123 -0.12 -21.95 5.51
N PRO A 124 0.88 -22.56 6.16
CA PRO A 124 1.72 -23.62 5.57
C PRO A 124 0.96 -24.88 5.10
N GLU A 125 -0.21 -25.18 5.67
CA GLU A 125 -1.09 -26.29 5.25
C GLU A 125 -2.12 -25.91 4.16
N SER A 126 -2.05 -24.67 3.63
CA SER A 126 -3.13 -24.03 2.86
C SER A 126 -3.03 -24.14 1.34
N SER A 127 -2.03 -24.82 0.77
CA SER A 127 -1.89 -24.86 -0.71
C SER A 127 -3.14 -25.47 -1.38
N ALA A 128 -3.76 -26.46 -0.73
CA ALA A 128 -5.05 -27.00 -1.13
C ALA A 128 -6.20 -26.02 -0.88
N GLU A 129 -6.21 -25.29 0.24
CA GLU A 129 -7.24 -24.26 0.51
C GLU A 129 -7.21 -23.13 -0.51
N ARG A 130 -6.03 -22.60 -0.87
CA ARG A 130 -5.91 -21.57 -1.91
C ARG A 130 -6.47 -22.03 -3.25
N GLN A 131 -6.21 -23.27 -3.63
CA GLN A 131 -6.75 -23.85 -4.85
C GLN A 131 -8.27 -24.02 -4.78
N PHE A 132 -8.79 -24.54 -3.66
CA PHE A 132 -10.22 -24.69 -3.45
C PHE A 132 -10.94 -23.34 -3.45
N TYR A 133 -10.41 -22.36 -2.72
CA TYR A 133 -10.88 -20.99 -2.69
C TYR A 133 -10.94 -20.38 -4.08
N SER A 134 -9.82 -20.40 -4.82
CA SER A 134 -9.76 -19.83 -6.17
C SER A 134 -10.78 -20.47 -7.12
N ARG A 135 -10.88 -21.80 -7.12
CA ARG A 135 -11.84 -22.55 -7.95
C ARG A 135 -13.28 -22.22 -7.59
N ARG A 136 -13.61 -22.19 -6.30
CA ARG A 136 -14.97 -21.89 -5.82
C ARG A 136 -15.35 -20.43 -6.05
N LYS A 137 -14.42 -19.50 -5.88
CA LYS A 137 -14.60 -18.07 -6.15
C LYS A 137 -15.01 -17.80 -7.58
N THR A 138 -14.57 -18.61 -8.56
CA THR A 138 -15.04 -18.52 -9.95
C THR A 138 -16.56 -18.67 -10.04
N LEU A 139 -17.14 -19.69 -9.40
CA LEU A 139 -18.59 -19.91 -9.41
C LEU A 139 -19.33 -18.84 -8.61
N ILE A 140 -18.78 -18.40 -7.46
CA ILE A 140 -19.38 -17.31 -6.67
C ILE A 140 -19.44 -16.00 -7.44
N ASN A 141 -18.34 -15.63 -8.11
CA ASN A 141 -18.29 -14.44 -8.94
C ASN A 141 -19.30 -14.53 -10.10
N GLU A 142 -19.45 -15.72 -10.69
CA GLU A 142 -20.42 -15.93 -11.76
C GLU A 142 -21.87 -15.82 -11.26
N ILE A 143 -22.18 -16.40 -10.10
CA ILE A 143 -23.50 -16.24 -9.46
C ILE A 143 -23.82 -14.76 -9.29
N ARG A 144 -22.88 -14.00 -8.71
CA ARG A 144 -23.06 -12.55 -8.51
C ARG A 144 -23.18 -11.80 -9.82
N ARG A 145 -22.42 -12.18 -10.86
CA ARG A 145 -22.50 -11.56 -12.19
C ARG A 145 -23.89 -11.77 -12.80
N LEU A 146 -24.40 -12.99 -12.76
CA LEU A 146 -25.74 -13.33 -13.26
C LEU A 146 -26.85 -12.68 -12.43
N ALA A 147 -26.63 -12.53 -11.13
CA ALA A 147 -27.61 -11.88 -10.25
C ALA A 147 -27.82 -10.39 -10.60
N THR A 148 -26.89 -9.75 -11.31
CA THR A 148 -27.06 -8.34 -11.73
C THR A 148 -28.12 -8.13 -12.80
N VAL A 149 -28.50 -9.18 -13.54
CA VAL A 149 -29.51 -9.13 -14.60
C VAL A 149 -30.86 -9.74 -14.18
N GLU A 150 -30.94 -10.32 -12.98
CA GLU A 150 -32.17 -10.89 -12.45
C GLU A 150 -33.05 -9.81 -11.82
N ASP A 151 -34.37 -10.03 -11.86
CA ASP A 151 -35.35 -9.12 -11.28
C ASP A 151 -35.37 -9.23 -9.75
N ALA A 152 -34.83 -8.22 -9.07
CA ALA A 152 -34.81 -8.11 -7.62
C ALA A 152 -36.21 -7.95 -6.99
N SER A 153 -37.24 -7.69 -7.78
CA SER A 153 -38.63 -7.60 -7.31
C SER A 153 -39.19 -8.95 -6.87
N LEU A 154 -38.61 -10.05 -7.34
CA LEU A 154 -39.12 -11.42 -7.12
C LEU A 154 -38.43 -12.14 -5.94
N GLY A 155 -37.49 -11.50 -5.26
CA GLY A 155 -36.74 -12.08 -4.14
C GLY A 155 -35.25 -11.77 -4.22
N ASP A 156 -34.43 -12.56 -3.51
CA ASP A 156 -32.97 -12.45 -3.57
C ASP A 156 -32.46 -12.95 -4.95
N PRO A 157 -31.92 -12.06 -5.81
CA PRO A 157 -31.43 -12.42 -7.13
C PRO A 157 -30.37 -13.52 -7.09
N CYS A 158 -29.49 -13.51 -6.08
CA CYS A 158 -28.44 -14.51 -5.97
C CYS A 158 -29.02 -15.90 -5.67
N GLN A 159 -30.05 -15.98 -4.83
CA GLN A 159 -30.73 -17.25 -4.53
C GLN A 159 -31.44 -17.80 -5.76
N THR A 160 -32.08 -16.94 -6.56
CA THR A 160 -32.70 -17.33 -7.83
C THR A 160 -31.68 -17.92 -8.80
N VAL A 161 -30.52 -17.26 -8.96
CA VAL A 161 -29.43 -17.77 -9.80
C VAL A 161 -28.88 -19.10 -9.26
N VAL A 162 -28.65 -19.22 -7.95
CA VAL A 162 -28.16 -20.44 -7.32
C VAL A 162 -29.11 -21.61 -7.61
N ALA A 163 -30.42 -21.40 -7.47
CA ALA A 163 -31.43 -22.43 -7.76
C ALA A 163 -31.43 -22.83 -9.24
N LYS A 164 -31.40 -21.85 -10.16
CA LYS A 164 -31.34 -22.11 -11.62
C LYS A 164 -30.10 -22.92 -12.01
N LEU A 165 -28.91 -22.49 -11.55
CA LEU A 165 -27.66 -23.19 -11.84
C LEU A 165 -27.62 -24.61 -11.25
N GLU A 166 -28.21 -24.81 -10.07
CA GLU A 166 -28.30 -26.13 -9.44
C GLU A 166 -29.25 -27.05 -10.23
N GLU A 167 -30.39 -26.54 -10.72
CA GLU A 167 -31.28 -27.29 -11.59
C GLU A 167 -30.59 -27.71 -12.90
N GLU A 168 -29.85 -26.80 -13.53
CA GLU A 168 -29.05 -27.11 -14.72
C GLU A 168 -27.96 -28.14 -14.44
N ARG A 169 -27.26 -28.02 -13.32
CA ARG A 169 -26.26 -29.01 -12.86
C ARG A 169 -26.90 -30.40 -12.73
N ILE A 170 -28.06 -30.50 -12.09
CA ILE A 170 -28.81 -31.74 -11.90
C ILE A 170 -29.24 -32.31 -13.26
N ARG A 171 -29.85 -31.48 -14.11
CA ARG A 171 -30.30 -31.86 -15.46
C ARG A 171 -29.17 -32.40 -16.32
N ALA A 172 -27.98 -31.80 -16.22
CA ALA A 172 -26.78 -32.22 -16.95
C ALA A 172 -26.04 -33.41 -16.29
N GLY A 173 -26.49 -33.89 -15.12
CA GLY A 173 -25.78 -34.91 -14.34
C GLY A 173 -24.35 -34.48 -14.00
N ALA A 174 -24.10 -33.18 -13.85
CA ALA A 174 -22.76 -32.62 -13.69
C ALA A 174 -22.34 -32.57 -12.22
N SER A 175 -21.05 -32.79 -11.95
CA SER A 175 -20.48 -32.48 -10.64
C SER A 175 -20.26 -30.98 -10.48
N LEU A 176 -20.22 -30.48 -9.24
CA LEU A 176 -19.86 -29.09 -8.94
C LEU A 176 -18.52 -28.69 -9.60
N SER A 177 -17.53 -29.58 -9.56
CA SER A 177 -16.24 -29.36 -10.22
C SER A 177 -16.39 -29.19 -11.73
N LYS A 178 -17.24 -30.00 -12.39
CA LYS A 178 -17.51 -29.90 -13.83
C LYS A 178 -18.13 -28.55 -14.19
N VAL A 179 -19.06 -28.04 -13.38
CA VAL A 179 -19.64 -26.69 -13.55
C VAL A 179 -18.56 -25.63 -13.46
N ILE A 180 -17.73 -25.63 -12.40
CA ILE A 180 -16.64 -24.67 -12.21
C ILE A 180 -15.67 -24.67 -13.41
N TYR A 181 -15.34 -25.85 -13.95
CA TYR A 181 -14.45 -25.94 -15.12
C TYR A 181 -15.08 -25.48 -16.43
N ALA A 182 -16.40 -25.53 -16.55
CA ALA A 182 -17.10 -24.97 -17.71
C ALA A 182 -17.01 -23.44 -17.70
N LEU A 183 -17.18 -22.82 -16.52
CA LEU A 183 -17.08 -21.36 -16.34
C LEU A 183 -15.68 -20.79 -16.57
N LYS A 184 -14.62 -21.58 -16.40
CA LYS A 184 -13.26 -21.13 -16.72
C LYS A 184 -12.95 -21.10 -18.22
N ARG A 185 -13.81 -21.70 -19.06
CA ARG A 185 -13.60 -21.80 -20.52
C ARG A 185 -14.48 -20.85 -21.33
N SER A 186 -15.45 -20.21 -20.69
CA SER A 186 -16.32 -19.16 -21.25
C SER A 186 -15.67 -17.80 -21.12
#